data_AF-A0A820BSH6-F1
#
_entry.id   AF-A0A820BSH6-F1
#
_cell.length_a   1.000
_cell.length_b   1.000
_cell.length_c   1.000
_cell.angle_alpha   90.00
_cell.angle_beta   90.00
_cell.angle_gamma   90.00
#
_symmetry.space_group_name_H-M   'P 1'
#
loop_
_entity.id
_entity.type
_entity.pdbx_description
1 polymer ?
#
loop_
_entity_poly.entity_id
_entity_poly.type
_entity_poly.pdbx_seq_one_letter_code
_entity_poly.pdbx_strand_id
1 'polypeptide(L)'
;MSSSNTTDADAIASWNNASDLINRYLPIFIYIFGITGNVLNVLILIQRPLRLSPSSAFFSVSSIAGLIAIISGLTTRMLAGYTADLTLTISWICKARNYVLYTARTVALWLIALATIDRWLV
;
A
#
# COMPACT_ATOMS: atom_id res chain seq x y z
N MET A 1 -2.04 34.12 -33.85
CA MET A 1 -0.95 33.37 -33.17
C MET A 1 -1.22 33.17 -31.67
N SER A 2 -2.48 33.30 -31.22
CA SER A 2 -2.90 33.24 -29.81
C SER A 2 -3.81 32.03 -29.48
N SER A 3 -4.20 31.24 -30.48
CA SER A 3 -5.15 30.13 -30.35
C SER A 3 -4.52 28.79 -29.95
N SER A 4 -3.19 28.64 -30.09
CA SER A 4 -2.45 27.43 -29.67
C SER A 4 -2.25 27.37 -28.16
N ASN A 5 -2.00 28.51 -27.50
CA ASN A 5 -1.78 28.56 -26.05
C ASN A 5 -3.03 28.18 -25.24
N THR A 6 -4.23 28.44 -25.77
CA THR A 6 -5.49 28.11 -25.08
C THR A 6 -5.81 26.63 -25.17
N THR A 7 -5.62 26.00 -26.34
CA THR A 7 -5.84 24.55 -26.50
C THR A 7 -4.87 23.71 -25.67
N ASP A 8 -3.61 24.15 -25.54
CA ASP A 8 -2.62 23.47 -24.71
C ASP A 8 -2.94 23.63 -23.22
N ALA A 9 -3.41 24.82 -22.80
CA ALA A 9 -3.85 25.08 -21.43
C ALA A 9 -5.09 24.25 -21.04
N ASP A 10 -6.07 24.13 -21.95
CA ASP A 10 -7.28 23.34 -21.73
C ASP A 10 -6.97 21.83 -21.66
N ALA A 11 -6.04 21.36 -22.50
CA ALA A 11 -5.55 19.99 -22.42
C ALA A 11 -4.92 19.72 -21.06
N ILE A 12 -3.96 20.56 -20.61
CA ILE A 12 -3.29 20.42 -19.31
C ILE A 12 -4.29 20.43 -18.15
N ALA A 13 -5.31 21.30 -18.20
CA ALA A 13 -6.35 21.36 -17.18
C ALA A 13 -7.16 20.04 -17.10
N SER A 14 -7.48 19.43 -18.24
CA SER A 14 -8.18 18.15 -18.28
C SER A 14 -7.35 17.00 -17.69
N TRP A 15 -6.05 16.94 -17.99
CA TRP A 15 -5.13 15.94 -17.45
C TRP A 15 -4.94 16.08 -15.93
N ASN A 16 -4.86 17.31 -15.44
CA ASN A 16 -4.75 17.57 -14.00
C ASN A 16 -6.01 17.14 -13.25
N ASN A 17 -7.20 17.44 -13.79
CA ASN A 17 -8.45 17.01 -13.18
C ASN A 17 -8.59 15.48 -13.16
N ALA A 18 -8.26 14.81 -14.28
CA ALA A 18 -8.25 13.34 -14.34
C ALA A 18 -7.26 12.74 -13.33
N SER A 19 -6.07 13.33 -13.20
CA SER A 19 -5.06 12.89 -12.24
C SER A 19 -5.52 13.06 -10.79
N ASP A 20 -6.21 14.16 -10.48
CA ASP A 20 -6.75 14.41 -9.13
C ASP A 20 -7.84 13.40 -8.76
N LEU A 21 -8.76 13.13 -9.68
CA LEU A 21 -9.80 12.10 -9.51
C LEU A 21 -9.18 10.73 -9.27
N ILE A 22 -8.21 10.31 -10.09
CA ILE A 22 -7.51 9.03 -9.92
C ILE A 22 -6.79 8.99 -8.57
N ASN A 23 -6.05 10.04 -8.23
CA ASN A 23 -5.29 10.10 -7.00
C ASN A 23 -6.18 10.09 -5.74
N ARG A 24 -7.45 10.50 -5.86
CA ARG A 24 -8.42 10.49 -4.77
C ARG A 24 -9.15 9.14 -4.63
N TYR A 25 -9.65 8.58 -5.73
CA TYR A 25 -10.47 7.35 -5.70
C TYR A 25 -9.64 6.06 -5.69
N LEU A 26 -8.54 6.00 -6.44
CA LEU A 26 -7.70 4.81 -6.56
C LEU A 26 -7.13 4.33 -5.20
N PRO A 27 -6.56 5.18 -4.34
CA PRO A 27 -6.07 4.71 -3.04
C PRO A 27 -7.19 4.21 -2.14
N ILE A 28 -8.40 4.78 -2.18
CA ILE A 28 -9.54 4.28 -1.41
C ILE A 28 -9.90 2.85 -1.83
N PHE A 29 -9.94 2.60 -3.13
CA PHE A 29 -10.19 1.26 -3.66
C PHE A 29 -9.11 0.27 -3.24
N ILE A 30 -7.83 0.64 -3.40
CA ILE A 30 -6.68 -0.19 -3.00
C ILE A 30 -6.67 -0.43 -1.49
N TYR A 31 -7.11 0.53 -0.67
CA TYR A 31 -7.19 0.38 0.77
C TYR A 31 -8.21 -0.70 1.17
N ILE A 32 -9.43 -0.62 0.61
CA ILE A 32 -10.51 -1.57 0.91
C ILE A 32 -10.12 -2.98 0.46
N PHE A 33 -9.68 -3.12 -0.79
CA PHE A 33 -9.27 -4.42 -1.33
C PHE A 33 -8.02 -4.96 -0.66
N GLY A 34 -7.05 -4.09 -0.36
CA GLY A 34 -5.81 -4.45 0.29
C GLY A 34 -6.01 -4.93 1.74
N ILE A 35 -6.85 -4.26 2.53
CA ILE A 35 -7.21 -4.73 3.87
C ILE A 35 -7.96 -6.05 3.78
N THR A 36 -8.99 -6.12 2.93
CA THR A 36 -9.81 -7.32 2.77
C THR A 36 -8.94 -8.52 2.38
N GLY A 37 -8.06 -8.37 1.39
CA GLY A 37 -7.15 -9.41 0.96
C GLY A 37 -6.18 -9.88 2.05
N ASN A 38 -5.54 -8.96 2.77
CA ASN A 38 -4.62 -9.34 3.85
C ASN A 38 -5.35 -9.94 5.07
N VAL A 39 -6.54 -9.46 5.42
CA VAL A 39 -7.37 -10.01 6.50
C VAL A 39 -7.84 -11.42 6.14
N LEU A 40 -8.33 -11.64 4.91
CA LEU A 40 -8.70 -12.98 4.44
C LEU A 40 -7.48 -13.92 4.47
N ASN A 41 -6.30 -13.44 4.08
CA ASN A 41 -5.08 -14.26 4.09
C ASN A 41 -4.73 -14.69 5.52
N VAL A 42 -4.78 -13.78 6.49
CA VAL A 42 -4.58 -14.09 7.92
C VAL A 42 -5.65 -15.07 8.43
N LEU A 43 -6.93 -14.86 8.11
CA LEU A 43 -8.02 -15.74 8.56
C LEU A 43 -7.91 -17.16 8.01
N ILE A 44 -7.53 -17.32 6.74
CA ILE A 44 -7.33 -18.62 6.10
C ILE A 44 -6.12 -19.34 6.71
N LEU A 45 -5.01 -18.63 6.93
CA LEU A 45 -3.76 -19.23 7.43
C LEU A 45 -3.81 -19.56 8.94
N ILE A 46 -4.73 -18.94 9.70
CA ILE A 46 -5.01 -19.30 11.10
C ILE A 46 -5.76 -20.66 11.22
N GLN A 47 -6.38 -21.15 10.15
CA GLN A 47 -7.11 -22.41 10.20
C GLN A 47 -6.18 -23.59 10.57
N ARG A 48 -6.66 -24.42 11.52
CA ARG A 48 -5.92 -25.54 12.14
C ARG A 48 -5.16 -26.48 11.19
N PRO A 49 -5.66 -26.86 9.98
CA PRO A 49 -4.90 -27.77 9.12
C PRO A 49 -3.63 -27.16 8.53
N LEU A 50 -3.51 -25.83 8.45
CA LEU A 50 -2.37 -25.15 7.81
C LEU A 50 -1.30 -24.66 8.82
N ARG A 51 -1.58 -24.66 10.13
CA ARG A 51 -0.60 -24.23 11.16
C ARG A 51 0.57 -25.21 11.37
N LEU A 52 0.51 -26.42 10.79
CA LEU A 52 1.59 -27.39 10.92
C LEU A 52 2.77 -27.10 9.97
N SER A 53 2.60 -26.30 8.92
CA SER A 53 3.70 -26.03 7.97
C SER A 53 4.40 -24.69 8.23
N PRO A 54 5.75 -24.65 8.26
CA PRO A 54 6.52 -23.42 8.46
C PRO A 54 6.21 -22.34 7.39
N SER A 55 6.02 -22.74 6.14
CA SER A 55 5.51 -21.89 5.04
C SER A 55 4.24 -21.09 5.36
N SER A 56 3.27 -21.66 6.09
CA SER A 56 2.02 -20.96 6.45
C SER A 56 2.26 -19.82 7.45
N ALA A 57 3.23 -20.00 8.36
CA ALA A 57 3.63 -18.97 9.30
C ALA A 57 4.29 -17.77 8.58
N PHE A 58 5.16 -18.03 7.59
CA PHE A 58 5.78 -16.98 6.78
C PHE A 58 4.75 -16.13 6.02
N PHE A 59 3.74 -16.77 5.41
CA PHE A 59 2.65 -16.05 4.74
C PHE A 59 1.77 -15.23 5.69
N SER A 60 1.57 -15.72 6.92
CA SER A 60 0.82 -15.00 7.95
C SER A 60 1.55 -13.72 8.37
N VAL A 61 2.85 -13.82 8.64
CA VAL A 61 3.69 -12.67 9.00
C VAL A 61 3.78 -11.68 7.83
N SER A 62 3.87 -12.17 6.58
CA SER A 62 3.85 -11.33 5.38
C SER A 62 2.55 -10.53 5.25
N SER A 63 1.41 -11.13 5.60
CA SER A 63 0.10 -10.46 5.52
C SER A 63 -0.08 -9.39 6.60
N ILE A 64 0.49 -9.62 7.80
CA ILE A 64 0.54 -8.62 8.87
C ILE A 64 1.44 -7.44 8.45
N ALA A 65 2.60 -7.71 7.86
CA ALA A 65 3.47 -6.67 7.31
C ALA A 65 2.77 -5.88 6.18
N GLY A 66 2.02 -6.57 5.32
CA GLY A 66 1.17 -5.96 4.29
C GLY A 66 0.09 -5.04 4.86
N LEU A 67 -0.60 -5.46 5.93
CA LEU A 67 -1.56 -4.64 6.66
C LEU A 67 -0.93 -3.37 7.24
N ILE A 68 0.23 -3.50 7.88
CA ILE A 68 0.98 -2.35 8.43
C ILE A 68 1.41 -1.39 7.31
N ALA A 69 1.85 -1.92 6.16
CA ALA A 69 2.22 -1.12 5.00
C ALA A 69 1.03 -0.35 4.40
N ILE A 70 -0.15 -0.99 4.33
CA ILE A 70 -1.37 -0.36 3.82
C ILE A 70 -1.87 0.72 4.79
N ILE A 71 -1.93 0.42 6.09
CA ILE A 71 -2.38 1.36 7.12
C ILE A 71 -1.42 2.55 7.21
N SER A 72 -0.10 2.35 7.26
CA SER A 72 0.86 3.47 7.33
C SER A 72 0.95 4.24 6.00
N GLY A 73 0.87 3.53 4.87
CA GLY A 73 1.07 4.10 3.55
C GLY A 73 -0.13 4.88 3.02
N LEU A 74 -1.32 4.30 3.07
CA LEU A 74 -2.52 4.86 2.47
C LEU A 74 -3.26 5.82 3.41
N THR A 75 -3.31 5.55 4.71
CA THR A 75 -3.94 6.48 5.68
C THR A 75 -3.30 7.85 5.60
N THR A 76 -1.97 7.92 5.51
CA THR A 76 -1.25 9.19 5.38
C THR A 76 -1.43 9.85 4.01
N ARG A 77 -1.70 9.09 2.93
CA ARG A 77 -2.00 9.65 1.61
C ARG A 77 -3.42 10.20 1.55
N MET A 78 -4.37 9.57 2.24
CA MET A 78 -5.71 10.12 2.44
C MET A 78 -5.69 11.37 3.31
N LEU A 79 -4.85 11.38 4.36
CA LEU A 79 -4.68 12.53 5.23
C LEU A 79 -4.08 13.74 4.52
N ALA A 80 -3.21 13.55 3.53
CA ALA A 80 -2.69 14.65 2.70
C ALA A 80 -3.75 15.30 1.79
N GLY A 81 -4.87 14.61 1.52
CA GLY A 81 -6.00 15.15 0.75
C GLY A 81 -7.02 15.92 1.59
N TYR A 82 -6.93 15.83 2.92
CA TYR A 82 -7.68 16.66 3.87
C TYR A 82 -6.69 17.65 4.49
N THR A 83 -7.12 18.87 4.81
CA THR A 83 -6.28 20.01 5.23
C THR A 83 -5.43 19.82 6.51
N ALA A 84 -5.31 18.61 7.05
CA ALA A 84 -4.46 18.24 8.18
C ALA A 84 -3.22 17.46 7.70
N ASP A 85 -2.32 18.14 6.99
CA ASP A 85 -1.02 17.60 6.59
C ASP A 85 -0.08 17.52 7.82
N LEU A 86 -0.27 16.52 8.69
CA LEU A 86 0.68 16.21 9.78
C LEU A 86 2.12 16.00 9.26
N THR A 87 2.25 15.65 7.97
CA THR A 87 3.51 15.46 7.26
C THR A 87 4.27 16.78 7.04
N LEU A 88 3.57 17.91 6.87
CA LEU A 88 4.18 19.24 6.77
C LEU A 88 4.59 19.77 8.15
N THR A 89 3.88 19.34 9.20
CA THR A 89 4.13 19.79 10.58
C THR A 89 5.34 19.11 11.21
N ILE A 90 5.60 17.83 10.89
CA ILE A 90 6.67 17.05 11.54
C ILE A 90 7.46 16.22 10.50
N SER A 91 8.65 16.71 10.12
CA SER A 91 9.51 16.07 9.12
C SER A 91 9.96 14.65 9.49
N TRP A 92 10.06 14.33 10.79
CA TRP A 92 10.39 12.98 11.27
C TRP A 92 9.30 11.96 10.93
N ILE A 93 8.02 12.35 11.04
CA ILE A 93 6.88 11.48 10.74
C ILE A 93 6.89 11.08 9.26
N CYS A 94 7.23 12.01 8.37
CA CYS A 94 7.34 11.77 6.93
C CYS A 94 8.42 10.74 6.61
N LYS A 95 9.58 10.86 7.26
CA LYS A 95 10.74 9.99 7.05
C LYS A 95 10.51 8.59 7.64
N ALA A 96 9.97 8.52 8.86
CA ALA A 96 9.59 7.29 9.53
C ALA A 96 8.53 6.52 8.72
N ARG A 97 7.54 7.23 8.15
CA ARG A 97 6.55 6.63 7.24
C ARG A 97 7.22 5.97 6.04
N ASN A 98 8.02 6.71 5.28
CA ASN A 98 8.67 6.15 4.08
C ASN A 98 9.54 4.95 4.43
N TYR A 99 10.24 5.01 5.57
CA TYR A 99 11.02 3.89 6.08
C TYR A 99 10.14 2.67 6.38
N VAL A 100 9.10 2.82 7.20
CA VAL A 100 8.18 1.72 7.57
C VAL A 100 7.53 1.10 6.33
N LEU A 101 7.11 1.92 5.37
CA LEU A 101 6.45 1.47 4.14
C LEU A 101 7.41 0.66 3.26
N TYR A 102 8.65 1.12 3.12
CA TYR A 102 9.69 0.42 2.37
C TYR A 102 10.05 -0.89 3.06
N THR A 103 10.38 -0.84 4.36
CA THR A 103 10.77 -2.02 5.14
C THR A 103 9.66 -3.06 5.17
N ALA A 104 8.40 -2.68 5.38
CA ALA A 104 7.28 -3.62 5.41
C ALA A 104 7.06 -4.34 4.06
N ARG A 105 7.21 -3.63 2.93
CA ARG A 105 7.14 -4.23 1.60
C ARG A 105 8.29 -5.21 1.36
N THR A 106 9.51 -4.79 1.70
CA THR A 106 10.70 -5.62 1.54
C THR A 106 10.58 -6.88 2.41
N VAL A 107 10.20 -6.75 3.68
CA VAL A 107 9.96 -7.87 4.58
C VAL A 107 8.88 -8.82 4.04
N ALA A 108 7.75 -8.30 3.55
CA ALA A 108 6.72 -9.13 2.92
C ALA A 108 7.26 -9.94 1.74
N LEU A 109 8.02 -9.32 0.83
CA LEU A 109 8.63 -10.01 -0.31
C LEU A 109 9.62 -11.10 0.13
N TRP A 110 10.48 -10.80 1.11
CA TRP A 110 11.44 -11.77 1.65
C TRP A 110 10.75 -12.94 2.34
N LEU A 111 9.66 -12.70 3.08
CA LEU A 111 8.89 -13.76 3.72
C LEU A 111 8.20 -14.67 2.69
N ILE A 112 7.69 -14.12 1.60
CA ILE A 112 7.13 -14.92 0.50
C ILE A 112 8.24 -15.75 -0.17
N ALA A 113 9.41 -15.15 -0.43
CA ALA A 113 10.56 -15.88 -0.99
C ALA A 113 11.01 -17.03 -0.08
N LEU A 114 11.12 -16.79 1.23
CA LEU A 114 11.44 -17.84 2.20
C LEU A 114 10.38 -18.93 2.23
N ALA A 115 9.09 -18.59 2.15
CA ALA A 115 8.01 -19.57 2.07
C ALA A 115 8.11 -20.45 0.80
N THR A 116 8.55 -19.89 -0.33
CA THR A 116 8.78 -20.67 -1.55
C THR A 116 9.99 -21.58 -1.46
N ILE A 117 11.05 -21.15 -0.76
CA ILE A 117 12.25 -21.96 -0.53
C ILE A 117 11.91 -23.13 0.41
N ASP A 118 11.21 -22.85 1.52
CA ASP A 118 10.71 -23.86 2.47
C ASP A 118 9.92 -24.96 1.75
N ARG A 119 9.04 -24.56 0.81
CA ARG A 119 8.25 -25.49 0.01
C ARG A 119 9.04 -26.26 -1.05
N TRP A 120 10.19 -25.75 -1.50
CA TRP A 120 11.05 -26.45 -2.45
C TRP A 120 11.95 -27.48 -1.76
N LEU A 121 12.31 -27.22 -0.51
CA LEU A 121 13.24 -28.03 0.28
C LEU A 121 12.55 -29.23 0.96
N VAL A 122 11.24 -29.14 1.17
CA VAL A 122 10.35 -30.23 1.65
C VAL A 122 9.79 -31.01 0.46
#